data_AF-S9WD12-F1
#
_entry.id   AF-S9WD12-F1
#
_cell.length_a   1.000
_cell.length_b   1.000
_cell.length_c   1.000
_cell.angle_alpha   90.00
_cell.angle_beta   90.00
_cell.angle_gamma   90.00
#
_symmetry.space_group_name_H-M   'P 1'
#
loop_
_entity.id
_entity.type
_entity.pdbx_description
1 polymer ?
#
loop_
_entity_poly.entity_id
_entity_poly.type
_entity_poly.pdbx_seq_one_letter_code
_entity_poly.pdbx_strand_id
1 'polypeptide(L)'
;MYALTHMKYHDNVEIPIRIPVDVRHGPELFRFPFDVCLSSTGLRNSYLFRRALLTYPYSRHLLLAIKKWGRSSGIINSIDGLLASYALTVMMIHFLALVGKIPPLNSLCNTEEIQTLDIIPQYLPLPGLEENKSKEVGYLFALFLEYYGSVFNYKDSVVCTSNMDLQKTTMNWDKGPNVTMRPPFFEFCIKDPYGLDNVARNLNHDATLYVQDSHQLALQALLKDFNDPLFAFSNLIQYPPKPRRVTQSLAERGIHSDVLPTDQLEARHVLKKMQFHDRKRSMESFGLRTMMNKENQNAASRVTKNVLGWIKSDEPSH
;
A
#
# COMPACT_ATOMS: atom_id res chain seq x y z
N MET A 1 -19.68 1.17 -2.86
CA MET A 1 -21.07 0.70 -2.98
C MET A 1 -21.53 -0.18 -1.81
N TYR A 2 -20.78 -1.23 -1.40
CA TYR A 2 -21.25 -2.20 -0.38
C TYR A 2 -21.43 -1.68 1.06
N ALA A 3 -20.65 -0.69 1.51
CA ALA A 3 -20.71 -0.25 2.91
C ALA A 3 -22.06 0.39 3.29
N LEU A 4 -22.63 1.18 2.37
CA LEU A 4 -23.89 1.90 2.60
C LEU A 4 -25.13 1.04 2.29
N THR A 5 -25.07 0.14 1.31
CA THR A 5 -26.23 -0.69 0.91
C THR A 5 -26.70 -1.66 1.99
N HIS A 6 -25.89 -1.91 3.01
CA HIS A 6 -26.25 -2.75 4.17
C HIS A 6 -26.71 -1.95 5.39
N MET A 7 -26.50 -0.63 5.39
CA MET A 7 -26.94 0.24 6.47
C MET A 7 -28.39 0.65 6.22
N LYS A 8 -29.31 -0.30 6.44
CA LYS A 8 -30.76 -0.07 6.25
C LYS A 8 -31.41 0.62 7.43
N TYR A 9 -30.82 0.51 8.63
CA TYR A 9 -31.37 1.02 9.89
C TYR A 9 -30.27 1.50 10.84
N HIS A 10 -30.56 2.56 11.61
CA HIS A 10 -29.83 2.96 12.81
C HIS A 10 -30.85 3.46 13.85
N ASP A 11 -30.83 2.95 15.08
CA ASP A 11 -31.79 3.30 16.14
C ASP A 11 -33.26 3.32 15.70
N ASN A 12 -33.69 2.27 14.98
CA ASN A 12 -35.04 2.13 14.41
C ASN A 12 -35.42 3.17 13.34
N VAL A 13 -34.50 4.03 12.91
CA VAL A 13 -34.66 4.92 11.76
C VAL A 13 -34.20 4.20 10.51
N GLU A 14 -35.12 4.00 9.56
CA GLU A 14 -34.77 3.51 8.23
C GLU A 14 -33.90 4.55 7.53
N ILE A 15 -32.77 4.12 6.97
CA ILE A 15 -31.89 4.98 6.18
C ILE A 15 -32.13 4.64 4.71
N PRO A 16 -33.01 5.38 4.01
CA PRO A 16 -33.35 5.10 2.62
C PRO A 16 -32.22 5.56 1.69
N ILE A 17 -31.17 4.75 1.56
CA ILE A 17 -30.10 5.02 0.60
C ILE A 17 -30.60 4.56 -0.78
N ARG A 18 -31.26 5.46 -1.51
CA ARG A 18 -31.66 5.22 -2.90
C ARG A 18 -30.40 5.07 -3.75
N ILE A 19 -30.22 3.87 -4.32
CA ILE A 19 -29.15 3.62 -5.28
C ILE A 19 -29.50 4.39 -6.56
N PRO A 20 -28.61 5.25 -7.09
CA PRO A 20 -28.89 5.97 -8.32
C PRO A 20 -29.10 4.98 -9.48
N VAL A 21 -30.06 5.30 -10.35
CA VAL A 21 -30.42 4.49 -11.53
C VAL A 21 -29.23 4.34 -12.50
N ASP A 22 -28.32 5.33 -12.52
CA ASP A 22 -27.10 5.31 -13.32
C ASP A 22 -25.84 5.43 -12.45
N VAL A 23 -25.13 4.31 -12.29
CA VAL A 23 -23.84 4.22 -11.59
C VAL A 23 -22.66 4.83 -12.38
N ARG A 24 -22.81 5.15 -13.67
CA ARG A 24 -21.75 5.78 -14.48
C ARG A 24 -21.78 7.31 -14.38
N HIS A 25 -22.97 7.89 -14.33
CA HIS A 25 -23.17 9.36 -14.28
C HIS A 25 -23.77 9.86 -12.96
N GLY A 26 -23.95 8.99 -11.96
CA GLY A 26 -24.41 9.36 -10.62
C GLY A 26 -23.37 10.09 -9.76
N PRO A 27 -23.72 10.47 -8.52
CA PRO A 27 -22.79 11.13 -7.60
C PRO A 27 -21.52 10.31 -7.31
N GLU A 28 -20.40 10.99 -7.01
CA GLU A 28 -19.08 10.40 -6.76
C GLU A 28 -19.11 9.29 -5.70
N LEU A 29 -19.93 9.48 -4.66
CA LEU A 29 -20.16 8.50 -3.59
C LEU A 29 -20.55 7.12 -4.14
N PHE A 30 -21.28 7.07 -5.25
CA PHE A 30 -21.73 5.82 -5.87
C PHE A 30 -20.74 5.30 -6.92
N ARG A 31 -19.81 6.13 -7.38
CA ARG A 31 -18.86 5.83 -8.46
C ARG A 31 -17.54 5.26 -7.95
N PHE A 32 -17.09 5.68 -6.76
CA PHE A 32 -15.80 5.27 -6.22
C PHE A 32 -15.94 4.25 -5.07
N PRO A 33 -15.04 3.25 -4.98
CA PRO A 33 -14.98 2.39 -3.81
C PRO A 33 -14.44 3.16 -2.61
N PHE A 34 -15.12 3.04 -1.47
CA PHE A 34 -14.71 3.60 -0.18
C PHE A 34 -15.17 2.66 0.94
N ASP A 35 -14.48 2.78 2.08
CA ASP A 35 -14.83 2.12 3.33
C ASP A 35 -15.24 3.20 4.35
N VAL A 36 -16.22 2.88 5.21
CA VAL A 36 -16.65 3.74 6.32
C VAL A 36 -16.23 3.07 7.62
N CYS A 37 -15.62 3.84 8.52
CA CYS A 37 -15.21 3.36 9.84
C CYS A 37 -15.65 4.38 10.89
N LEU A 38 -16.06 3.89 12.07
CA LEU A 38 -16.45 4.72 13.22
C LEU A 38 -15.28 4.95 14.19
N SER A 39 -14.04 4.77 13.72
CA SER A 39 -12.81 5.00 14.47
C SER A 39 -11.97 6.08 13.81
N SER A 40 -11.31 6.89 14.64
CA SER A 40 -10.46 8.02 14.22
C SER A 40 -8.97 7.67 14.12
N THR A 41 -8.56 6.46 14.52
CA THR A 41 -7.15 6.02 14.47
C THR A 41 -6.57 6.08 13.04
N GLY A 42 -7.38 5.70 12.04
CA GLY A 42 -6.98 5.75 10.63
C GLY A 42 -6.69 7.17 10.14
N LEU A 43 -7.44 8.16 10.66
CA LEU A 43 -7.25 9.57 10.32
C LEU A 43 -5.91 10.07 10.88
N ARG A 44 -5.65 9.85 12.18
CA ARG A 44 -4.38 10.23 12.83
C ARG A 44 -3.17 9.64 12.12
N ASN A 45 -3.21 8.34 11.84
CA ASN A 45 -2.16 7.63 11.10
C ASN A 45 -1.93 8.24 9.70
N SER A 46 -3.01 8.56 8.98
CA SER A 46 -2.91 9.15 7.64
C SER A 46 -2.28 10.54 7.66
N TYR A 47 -2.60 11.37 8.66
CA TYR A 47 -1.99 12.69 8.84
C TYR A 47 -0.51 12.60 9.20
N LEU A 48 -0.16 11.69 10.11
CA LEU A 48 1.23 11.43 10.50
C LEU A 48 2.08 11.02 9.28
N PHE A 49 1.59 10.09 8.47
CA PHE A 49 2.29 9.67 7.26
C PHE A 49 2.31 10.74 6.18
N ARG A 50 1.24 11.53 6.03
CA ARG A 50 1.24 12.66 5.10
C ARG A 50 2.37 13.62 5.43
N ARG A 51 2.55 13.99 6.70
CA ARG A 51 3.66 14.87 7.13
C ARG A 51 5.03 14.25 6.82
N ALA A 52 5.25 12.99 7.21
CA ALA A 52 6.51 12.31 6.96
C ALA A 52 6.87 12.19 5.47
N LEU A 53 5.88 11.85 4.62
CA LEU A 53 6.05 11.70 3.18
C LEU A 53 6.27 13.03 2.44
N LEU A 54 6.03 14.16 3.11
CA LEU A 54 6.30 15.50 2.56
C LEU A 54 7.66 16.05 2.99
N THR A 55 8.32 15.45 3.99
CA THR A 55 9.65 15.90 4.45
C THR A 55 10.72 15.69 3.40
N TYR A 56 10.73 14.52 2.75
CA TYR A 56 11.63 14.24 1.63
C TYR A 56 10.85 14.22 0.30
N PRO A 57 11.23 15.05 -0.71
CA PRO A 57 10.44 15.27 -1.92
C PRO A 57 10.06 14.00 -2.69
N TYR A 58 10.90 12.97 -2.65
CA TYR A 58 10.69 11.74 -3.40
C TYR A 58 10.12 10.58 -2.60
N SER A 59 9.77 10.79 -1.32
CA SER A 59 9.16 9.75 -0.48
C SER A 59 7.89 9.19 -1.14
N ARG A 60 7.07 10.05 -1.74
CA ARG A 60 5.84 9.62 -2.41
C ARG A 60 6.11 8.78 -3.67
N HIS A 61 7.14 9.11 -4.44
CA HIS A 61 7.56 8.31 -5.60
C HIS A 61 8.02 6.93 -5.17
N LEU A 62 8.92 6.89 -4.19
CA LEU A 62 9.44 5.65 -3.63
C LEU A 62 8.33 4.77 -3.04
N LEU A 63 7.40 5.36 -2.28
CA LEU A 63 6.27 4.63 -1.70
C LEU A 63 5.36 4.02 -2.78
N LEU A 64 5.11 4.74 -3.88
CA LEU A 64 4.30 4.24 -4.99
C LEU A 64 5.00 3.06 -5.70
N ALA A 65 6.32 3.17 -5.93
CA ALA A 65 7.12 2.09 -6.50
C ALA A 65 7.10 0.84 -5.61
N ILE A 66 7.40 0.98 -4.32
CA ILE A 66 7.42 -0.13 -3.35
C ILE A 66 6.01 -0.74 -3.21
N LYS A 67 4.94 0.07 -3.17
CA LYS A 67 3.56 -0.45 -3.11
C LYS A 67 3.18 -1.21 -4.37
N LYS A 68 3.58 -0.74 -5.55
CA LYS A 68 3.29 -1.44 -6.80
C LYS A 68 4.07 -2.76 -6.85
N TRP A 69 5.36 -2.74 -6.59
CA TRP A 69 6.18 -3.95 -6.47
C TRP A 69 5.61 -4.92 -5.44
N GLY A 70 5.33 -4.46 -4.22
CA GLY A 70 4.85 -5.31 -3.13
C GLY A 70 3.49 -5.98 -3.41
N ARG A 71 2.63 -5.33 -4.21
CA ARG A 71 1.39 -5.96 -4.71
C ARG A 71 1.68 -7.01 -5.78
N SER A 72 2.64 -6.77 -6.66
CA SER A 72 3.00 -7.69 -7.74
C SER A 72 3.77 -8.91 -7.22
N SER A 73 4.64 -8.73 -6.22
CA SER A 73 5.37 -9.81 -5.53
C SER A 73 4.48 -10.60 -4.59
N GLY A 74 3.35 -10.03 -4.19
CA GLY A 74 2.35 -10.68 -3.34
C GLY A 74 2.60 -10.50 -1.84
N ILE A 75 3.67 -9.81 -1.43
CA ILE A 75 3.91 -9.49 -0.01
C ILE A 75 2.81 -8.58 0.56
N ILE A 76 2.16 -7.77 -0.27
CA ILE A 76 0.98 -6.99 0.10
C ILE A 76 -0.27 -7.80 -0.20
N ASN A 77 -0.69 -8.61 0.77
CA ASN A 77 -1.86 -9.47 0.65
C ASN A 77 -2.42 -9.83 2.04
N SER A 78 -3.11 -8.87 2.66
CA SER A 78 -3.68 -9.02 3.99
C SER A 78 -4.75 -10.11 4.07
N ILE A 79 -5.42 -10.43 2.95
CA ILE A 79 -6.41 -11.51 2.86
C ILE A 79 -5.76 -12.86 3.14
N ASP A 80 -4.55 -13.07 2.62
CA ASP A 80 -3.78 -14.31 2.85
C ASP A 80 -2.82 -14.18 4.05
N GLY A 81 -3.06 -13.25 4.99
CA GLY A 81 -2.24 -13.10 6.20
C GLY A 81 -0.84 -12.50 5.97
N LEU A 82 -0.59 -11.89 4.81
CA LEU A 82 0.64 -11.12 4.55
C LEU A 82 0.43 -9.63 4.91
N LEU A 83 1.36 -8.77 4.50
CA LEU A 83 1.37 -7.36 4.88
C LEU A 83 0.16 -6.61 4.31
N ALA A 84 -0.38 -5.70 5.10
CA ALA A 84 -1.24 -4.64 4.59
C ALA A 84 -0.39 -3.53 3.94
N SER A 85 -1.00 -2.73 3.05
CA SER A 85 -0.34 -1.54 2.49
C SER A 85 0.08 -0.53 3.57
N TYR A 86 -0.61 -0.53 4.70
CA TYR A 86 -0.28 0.26 5.89
C TYR A 86 1.06 -0.16 6.50
N ALA A 87 1.23 -1.46 6.81
CA ALA A 87 2.47 -2.01 7.37
C ALA A 87 3.70 -1.72 6.48
N LEU A 88 3.56 -1.88 5.16
CA LEU A 88 4.62 -1.52 4.22
C LEU A 88 4.96 -0.01 4.25
N THR A 89 3.96 0.85 4.48
CA THR A 89 4.21 2.30 4.60
C THR A 89 5.01 2.60 5.88
N VAL A 90 4.72 1.91 6.99
CA VAL A 90 5.51 1.99 8.23
C VAL A 90 6.95 1.52 8.00
N MET A 91 7.14 0.39 7.31
CA MET A 91 8.47 -0.13 6.93
C MET A 91 9.28 0.89 6.14
N MET A 92 8.64 1.55 5.17
CA MET A 92 9.29 2.55 4.34
C MET A 92 9.66 3.81 5.13
N ILE A 93 8.79 4.28 6.03
CA ILE A 93 9.07 5.43 6.89
C ILE A 93 10.22 5.12 7.87
N HIS A 94 10.21 3.95 8.51
CA HIS A 94 11.32 3.48 9.33
C HIS A 94 12.63 3.48 8.55
N PHE A 95 12.63 2.88 7.35
CA PHE A 95 13.81 2.85 6.49
C PHE A 95 14.31 4.25 6.12
N LEU A 96 13.43 5.17 5.71
CA LEU A 96 13.83 6.54 5.37
C LEU A 96 14.40 7.30 6.58
N ALA A 97 13.89 7.04 7.79
CA ALA A 97 14.42 7.61 9.01
C ALA A 97 15.81 7.03 9.34
N LEU A 98 15.98 5.72 9.19
CA LEU A 98 17.26 5.02 9.37
C LEU A 98 18.36 5.57 8.43
N VAL A 99 18.04 5.79 7.14
CA VAL A 99 19.00 6.32 6.16
C VAL A 99 19.11 7.85 6.18
N GLY A 100 18.51 8.52 7.18
CA GLY A 100 18.64 9.96 7.39
C GLY A 100 17.94 10.85 6.34
N LYS A 101 16.97 10.32 5.59
CA LYS A 101 16.19 11.10 4.61
C LYS A 101 15.02 11.84 5.24
N ILE A 102 14.49 11.33 6.34
CA ILE A 102 13.49 12.01 7.17
C ILE A 102 13.90 11.90 8.65
N PRO A 103 13.48 12.82 9.54
CA PRO A 103 13.69 12.64 10.97
C PRO A 103 12.85 11.48 11.51
N PRO A 104 13.24 10.85 12.62
CA PRO A 104 12.38 9.93 13.36
C PRO A 104 11.03 10.57 13.68
N LEU A 105 9.97 9.82 13.46
CA LEU A 105 8.59 10.28 13.53
C LEU A 105 7.96 9.88 14.86
N ASN A 106 7.92 10.83 15.79
CA ASN A 106 7.27 10.66 17.08
C ASN A 106 5.77 11.00 16.99
N SER A 107 4.90 10.07 17.41
CA SER A 107 3.45 10.28 17.46
C SER A 107 3.03 11.32 18.50
N LEU A 108 3.87 11.59 19.50
CA LEU A 108 3.68 12.64 20.51
C LEU A 108 3.81 14.06 19.94
N CYS A 109 4.44 14.25 18.77
CA CYS A 109 4.50 15.55 18.10
C CYS A 109 3.20 15.92 17.36
N ASN A 110 2.21 15.02 17.31
CA ASN A 110 0.88 15.28 16.81
C ASN A 110 -0.08 15.42 18.00
N THR A 111 0.04 16.53 18.73
CA THR A 111 -0.89 16.95 19.80
C THR A 111 -2.18 17.58 19.25
N GLU A 112 -2.32 17.69 17.92
CA GLU A 112 -3.53 18.21 17.29
C GLU A 112 -4.70 17.29 17.63
N GLU A 113 -5.69 17.86 18.34
CA GLU A 113 -6.96 17.20 18.56
C GLU A 113 -7.55 16.80 17.20
N ILE A 114 -8.18 15.62 17.12
CA ILE A 114 -8.71 15.12 15.84
C ILE A 114 -9.67 16.13 15.20
N GLN A 115 -10.34 16.92 16.05
CA GLN A 115 -11.29 17.96 15.66
C GLN A 115 -10.64 19.14 14.92
N THR A 116 -9.32 19.34 15.06
CA THR A 116 -8.59 20.42 14.38
C THR A 116 -7.99 19.98 13.05
N LEU A 117 -8.05 18.69 12.71
CA LEU A 117 -7.56 18.16 11.44
C LEU A 117 -8.53 18.50 10.31
N ASP A 118 -8.01 18.94 9.16
CA ASP A 118 -8.84 19.21 7.98
C ASP A 118 -9.63 17.95 7.59
N ILE A 119 -10.95 18.08 7.48
CA ILE A 119 -11.83 16.97 7.06
C ILE A 119 -11.55 16.63 5.60
N ILE A 120 -11.19 17.63 4.78
CA ILE A 120 -10.91 17.50 3.36
C ILE A 120 -9.40 17.55 3.14
N PRO A 121 -8.76 16.46 2.71
CA PRO A 121 -7.32 16.49 2.46
C PRO A 121 -7.00 17.40 1.28
N GLN A 122 -6.11 18.37 1.51
CA GLN A 122 -5.63 19.26 0.45
C GLN A 122 -4.84 18.48 -0.60
N TYR A 123 -5.22 18.65 -1.87
CA TYR A 123 -4.51 18.07 -3.01
C TYR A 123 -3.08 18.59 -3.07
N LEU A 124 -2.13 17.67 -3.20
CA LEU A 124 -0.74 17.99 -3.44
C LEU A 124 -0.25 17.26 -4.68
N PRO A 125 0.15 17.97 -5.75
CA PRO A 125 0.67 17.32 -6.93
C PRO A 125 1.90 16.48 -6.57
N LEU A 126 2.08 15.38 -7.30
CA LEU A 126 3.33 14.64 -7.23
C LEU A 126 4.40 15.51 -7.90
N PRO A 127 5.54 15.79 -7.24
CA PRO A 127 6.55 16.68 -7.81
C PRO A 127 7.10 16.10 -9.11
N GLY A 128 7.52 16.96 -10.04
CA GLY A 128 8.27 16.50 -11.20
C GLY A 128 9.55 15.80 -10.77
N LEU A 129 9.93 14.76 -11.51
CA LEU A 129 11.20 14.06 -11.33
C LEU A 129 12.26 14.74 -12.20
N GLU A 130 13.17 15.47 -11.57
CA GLU A 130 14.40 15.92 -12.25
C GLU A 130 15.31 14.70 -12.49
N GLU A 131 15.96 14.65 -13.65
CA GLU A 131 16.73 13.48 -14.10
C GLU A 131 17.82 13.03 -13.11
N ASN A 132 18.53 13.98 -12.51
CA ASN A 132 19.56 13.70 -11.50
C ASN A 132 18.99 13.18 -10.16
N LYS A 133 17.70 13.42 -9.90
CA LYS A 133 17.03 13.05 -8.65
C LYS A 133 16.22 11.75 -8.78
N SER A 134 15.82 11.37 -10.00
CA SER A 134 15.29 10.04 -10.31
C SER A 134 16.25 8.91 -9.92
N LYS A 135 17.57 9.15 -10.06
CA LYS A 135 18.62 8.20 -9.66
C LYS A 135 18.56 7.88 -8.16
N GLU A 136 18.26 8.88 -7.34
CA GLU A 136 18.16 8.71 -5.89
C GLU A 136 16.98 7.81 -5.50
N VAL A 137 15.85 7.90 -6.21
CA VAL A 137 14.71 7.01 -5.99
C VAL A 137 15.04 5.57 -6.30
N GLY A 138 15.74 5.31 -7.42
CA GLY A 138 16.19 3.97 -7.78
C GLY A 138 17.17 3.39 -6.75
N TYR A 139 18.12 4.20 -6.29
CA TYR A 139 19.07 3.83 -5.24
C TYR A 139 18.38 3.50 -3.91
N LEU A 140 17.48 4.36 -3.43
CA LEU A 140 16.73 4.13 -2.20
C LEU A 140 15.80 2.91 -2.32
N PHE A 141 15.26 2.64 -3.50
CA PHE A 141 14.47 1.43 -3.74
C PHE A 141 15.33 0.17 -3.62
N ALA A 142 16.52 0.14 -4.22
CA ALA A 142 17.46 -0.98 -4.10
C ALA A 142 17.90 -1.18 -2.64
N LEU A 143 18.26 -0.12 -1.93
CA LEU A 143 18.61 -0.18 -0.50
C LEU A 143 17.46 -0.63 0.38
N PHE A 144 16.21 -0.26 0.07
CA PHE A 144 15.05 -0.75 0.79
C PHE A 144 14.89 -2.27 0.64
N LEU A 145 15.13 -2.79 -0.56
CA LEU A 145 15.13 -4.24 -0.82
C LEU A 145 16.27 -4.94 -0.07
N GLU A 146 17.48 -4.38 -0.10
CA GLU A 146 18.62 -4.92 0.64
C GLU A 146 18.36 -4.93 2.15
N TYR A 147 17.85 -3.82 2.69
CA TYR A 147 17.61 -3.67 4.11
C TYR A 147 16.68 -4.76 4.63
N TYR A 148 15.50 -4.92 4.04
CA TYR A 148 14.54 -5.94 4.48
C TYR A 148 14.83 -7.35 3.94
N GLY A 149 15.70 -7.50 2.94
CA GLY A 149 16.12 -8.81 2.46
C GLY A 149 17.23 -9.44 3.29
N SER A 150 18.20 -8.63 3.75
CA SER A 150 19.46 -9.16 4.30
C SER A 150 19.97 -8.45 5.57
N VAL A 151 19.55 -7.21 5.86
CA VAL A 151 20.15 -6.40 6.94
C VAL A 151 19.28 -6.35 8.20
N PHE A 152 17.96 -6.21 8.04
CA PHE A 152 17.03 -6.08 9.17
C PHE A 152 17.04 -7.35 10.03
N ASN A 153 17.29 -7.19 11.32
CA ASN A 153 17.29 -8.32 12.25
C ASN A 153 15.84 -8.67 12.66
N TYR A 154 15.21 -9.55 11.88
CA TYR A 154 13.87 -10.07 12.17
C TYR A 154 13.76 -10.77 13.52
N LYS A 155 14.85 -11.27 14.10
CA LYS A 155 14.83 -11.99 15.38
C LYS A 155 14.58 -11.05 16.54
N ASP A 156 15.33 -9.96 16.63
CA ASP A 156 15.39 -9.12 17.83
C ASP A 156 14.86 -7.70 17.62
N SER A 157 14.84 -7.18 16.38
CA SER A 157 14.47 -5.79 16.09
C SER A 157 12.98 -5.61 15.80
N VAL A 158 12.52 -4.37 15.99
CA VAL A 158 11.15 -3.92 15.70
C VAL A 158 11.20 -2.76 14.72
N VAL A 159 10.45 -2.86 13.62
CA VAL A 159 10.22 -1.72 12.74
C VAL A 159 9.39 -0.68 13.50
N CYS A 160 9.99 0.47 13.76
CA CYS A 160 9.40 1.55 14.54
C CYS A 160 9.74 2.88 13.91
N THR A 161 8.79 3.82 13.86
CA THR A 161 9.00 5.12 13.20
C THR A 161 9.71 6.14 14.08
N SER A 162 9.69 5.98 15.41
CA SER A 162 10.27 6.94 16.35
C SER A 162 11.62 6.51 16.94
N ASN A 163 11.93 5.21 16.95
CA ASN A 163 13.18 4.65 17.46
C ASN A 163 13.62 3.51 16.53
N MET A 164 14.68 3.71 15.76
CA MET A 164 15.16 2.71 14.80
C MET A 164 15.82 1.50 15.46
N ASP A 165 16.28 1.65 16.70
CA ASP A 165 16.99 0.61 17.46
C ASP A 165 16.06 -0.18 18.39
N LEU A 166 14.74 0.00 18.26
CA LEU A 166 13.76 -0.64 19.14
C LEU A 166 13.86 -2.17 19.08
N GLN A 167 14.04 -2.77 20.26
CA GLN A 167 14.13 -4.22 20.41
C GLN A 167 12.79 -4.83 20.81
N LYS A 168 12.58 -6.09 20.45
CA LYS A 168 11.40 -6.87 20.83
C LYS A 168 11.29 -7.04 22.34
N THR A 169 12.41 -7.22 23.03
CA THR A 169 12.48 -7.31 24.49
C THR A 169 11.88 -6.07 25.17
N THR A 170 12.13 -4.87 24.64
CA THR A 170 11.53 -3.63 25.13
C THR A 170 9.99 -3.62 25.03
N MET A 171 9.45 -4.33 24.03
CA MET A 171 8.01 -4.41 23.76
C MET A 171 7.35 -5.69 24.35
N ASN A 172 8.12 -6.55 25.01
CA ASN A 172 7.72 -7.91 25.40
C ASN A 172 7.18 -8.73 24.20
N TRP A 173 7.83 -8.60 23.05
CA TRP A 173 7.51 -9.26 21.78
C TRP A 173 8.51 -10.37 21.42
N ASP A 174 9.50 -10.60 22.27
CA ASP A 174 10.47 -11.70 22.25
C ASP A 174 9.88 -13.02 22.75
N LYS A 175 8.58 -13.22 22.52
CA LYS A 175 7.86 -14.41 22.96
C LYS A 175 8.38 -15.62 22.17
N GLY A 176 8.51 -16.75 22.87
CA GLY A 176 8.84 -18.03 22.26
C GLY A 176 7.81 -18.45 21.20
N PRO A 177 8.03 -19.58 20.50
CA PRO A 177 7.19 -20.02 19.40
C PRO A 177 5.72 -20.04 19.80
N ASN A 178 4.87 -19.47 18.94
CA ASN A 178 3.45 -19.33 19.22
C ASN A 178 2.76 -20.70 19.19
N VAL A 179 2.63 -21.31 20.37
CA VAL A 179 2.03 -22.65 20.56
C VAL A 179 0.60 -22.72 20.03
N THR A 180 -0.13 -21.60 20.06
CA THR A 180 -1.54 -21.56 19.62
C THR A 180 -1.70 -21.51 18.11
N MET A 181 -0.61 -21.30 17.35
CA MET A 181 -0.63 -21.09 15.89
C MET A 181 -1.65 -20.02 15.44
N ARG A 182 -1.96 -19.06 16.33
CA ARG A 182 -2.92 -17.98 16.09
C ARG A 182 -2.29 -16.62 16.34
N PRO A 183 -2.66 -15.57 15.58
CA PRO A 183 -2.23 -14.21 15.85
C PRO A 183 -2.48 -13.79 17.33
N PRO A 184 -1.62 -12.95 17.93
CA PRO A 184 -0.52 -12.25 17.29
C PRO A 184 0.76 -13.08 17.16
N PHE A 185 1.31 -13.09 15.95
CA PHE A 185 2.66 -13.54 15.62
C PHE A 185 3.67 -12.41 15.84
N PHE A 186 4.92 -12.78 16.17
CA PHE A 186 6.02 -11.86 16.47
C PHE A 186 7.28 -12.17 15.68
N GLU A 187 7.16 -12.97 14.62
CA GLU A 187 8.23 -13.32 13.69
C GLU A 187 8.69 -12.09 12.89
N PHE A 188 7.74 -11.24 12.49
CA PHE A 188 8.01 -9.89 12.01
C PHE A 188 7.25 -8.86 12.86
N CYS A 189 8.01 -7.96 13.51
CA CYS A 189 7.46 -6.95 14.39
C CYS A 189 7.48 -5.57 13.75
N ILE A 190 6.29 -5.00 13.56
CA ILE A 190 6.11 -3.63 13.07
C ILE A 190 5.21 -2.91 14.06
N LYS A 191 5.75 -1.93 14.77
CA LYS A 191 5.01 -1.15 15.77
C LYS A 191 4.09 -0.14 15.10
N ASP A 192 2.82 -0.11 15.51
CA ASP A 192 1.93 0.99 15.17
C ASP A 192 2.48 2.31 15.74
N PRO A 193 2.58 3.41 14.95
CA PRO A 193 3.11 4.68 15.43
C PRO A 193 2.33 5.27 16.62
N TYR A 194 1.01 5.11 16.65
CA TYR A 194 0.15 5.60 17.75
C TYR A 194 -0.19 4.51 18.76
N GLY A 195 -0.32 3.27 18.29
CA GLY A 195 -0.64 2.12 19.12
C GLY A 195 0.56 1.44 19.74
N LEU A 196 0.26 0.41 20.54
CA LEU A 196 1.21 -0.56 21.05
C LEU A 196 1.06 -1.92 20.35
N ASP A 197 0.32 -1.97 19.24
CA ASP A 197 0.06 -3.20 18.50
C ASP A 197 1.15 -3.51 17.47
N ASN A 198 1.35 -4.80 17.22
CA ASN A 198 2.09 -5.28 16.05
C ASN A 198 1.17 -5.28 14.82
N VAL A 199 1.44 -4.40 13.85
CA VAL A 199 0.62 -4.29 12.63
C VAL A 199 0.88 -5.43 11.64
N ALA A 200 1.97 -6.18 11.86
CA ALA A 200 2.31 -7.42 11.17
C ALA A 200 1.90 -8.69 11.94
N ARG A 201 1.05 -8.58 12.97
CA ARG A 201 0.63 -9.70 13.84
C ARG A 201 0.06 -10.95 13.15
N ASN A 202 -0.25 -10.90 11.86
CA ASN A 202 -0.76 -12.04 11.10
C ASN A 202 0.32 -12.80 10.34
N LEU A 203 1.57 -12.30 10.32
CA LEU A 203 2.69 -12.95 9.65
C LEU A 203 3.32 -13.97 10.58
N ASN A 204 3.00 -15.24 10.35
CA ASN A 204 3.72 -16.37 10.94
C ASN A 204 5.13 -16.50 10.34
N HIS A 205 5.86 -17.52 10.78
CA HIS A 205 7.20 -17.83 10.27
C HIS A 205 7.29 -17.93 8.74
N ASP A 206 6.47 -18.78 8.09
CA ASP A 206 6.50 -18.97 6.64
C ASP A 206 6.17 -17.68 5.87
N ALA A 207 5.21 -16.91 6.36
CA ALA A 207 4.85 -15.61 5.80
C ALA A 207 5.98 -14.58 5.94
N THR A 208 6.70 -14.62 7.06
CA THR A 208 7.86 -13.75 7.31
C THR A 208 9.01 -14.09 6.38
N LEU A 209 9.33 -15.38 6.22
CA LEU A 209 10.33 -15.86 5.25
C LEU A 209 9.95 -15.46 3.83
N TYR A 210 8.68 -15.64 3.43
CA TYR A 210 8.20 -15.20 2.12
C TYR A 210 8.45 -13.70 1.89
N VAL A 211 8.20 -12.85 2.90
CA VAL A 211 8.48 -11.42 2.81
C VAL A 211 9.98 -11.16 2.65
N GLN A 212 10.83 -11.77 3.48
CA GLN A 212 12.28 -11.59 3.42
C GLN A 212 12.85 -12.06 2.07
N ASP A 213 12.54 -13.28 1.66
CA ASP A 213 12.98 -13.87 0.39
C ASP A 213 12.51 -13.05 -0.81
N SER A 214 11.29 -12.48 -0.75
CA SER A 214 10.79 -11.62 -1.83
C SER A 214 11.67 -10.38 -2.00
N HIS A 215 12.14 -9.76 -0.91
CA HIS A 215 13.04 -8.61 -0.98
C HIS A 215 14.41 -9.02 -1.53
N GLN A 216 14.95 -10.16 -1.07
CA GLN A 216 16.24 -10.67 -1.52
C GLN A 216 16.22 -11.01 -3.02
N LEU A 217 15.21 -11.75 -3.49
CA LEU A 217 15.06 -12.09 -4.91
C LEU A 217 14.83 -10.85 -5.77
N ALA A 218 14.08 -9.87 -5.28
CA ALA A 218 13.87 -8.60 -5.97
C ALA A 218 15.18 -7.83 -6.17
N LEU A 219 16.03 -7.78 -5.13
CA LEU A 219 17.35 -7.17 -5.22
C LEU A 219 18.24 -7.92 -6.22
N GLN A 220 18.28 -9.25 -6.13
CA GLN A 220 19.06 -10.08 -7.07
C GLN A 220 18.63 -9.87 -8.53
N ALA A 221 17.33 -9.79 -8.79
CA ALA A 221 16.82 -9.50 -10.14
C ALA A 221 17.25 -8.11 -10.61
N LEU A 222 17.15 -7.09 -9.75
CA LEU A 222 17.59 -5.73 -10.08
C LEU A 222 19.10 -5.67 -10.39
N LEU A 223 19.92 -6.39 -9.62
CA LEU A 223 21.37 -6.43 -9.79
C LEU A 223 21.82 -7.29 -10.96
N LYS A 224 21.02 -8.26 -11.41
CA LYS A 224 21.33 -9.09 -12.58
C LYS A 224 21.19 -8.30 -13.89
N ASP A 225 20.11 -7.51 -13.99
CA ASP A 225 19.77 -6.75 -15.20
C ASP A 225 20.20 -5.27 -15.08
N PHE A 226 21.25 -4.98 -14.30
CA PHE A 226 21.69 -3.61 -14.00
C PHE A 226 22.10 -2.78 -15.23
N ASN A 227 22.45 -3.45 -16.34
CA ASN A 227 22.79 -2.82 -17.61
C ASN A 227 21.56 -2.29 -18.36
N ASP A 228 20.35 -2.72 -18.00
CA ASP A 228 19.08 -2.16 -18.49
C ASP A 228 18.15 -1.85 -17.30
N PRO A 229 18.37 -0.71 -16.61
CA PRO A 229 17.63 -0.38 -15.40
C PRO A 229 16.13 -0.15 -15.65
N LEU A 230 15.74 0.30 -16.85
CA LEU A 230 14.34 0.50 -17.20
C LEU A 230 13.61 -0.84 -17.38
N PHE A 231 14.24 -1.79 -18.06
CA PHE A 231 13.72 -3.14 -18.18
C PHE A 231 13.66 -3.82 -16.81
N ALA A 232 14.77 -3.79 -16.06
CA ALA A 232 14.88 -4.43 -14.74
C ALA A 232 13.77 -3.94 -13.80
N PHE A 233 13.60 -2.62 -13.69
CA PHE A 233 12.57 -2.03 -12.83
C PHE A 233 11.15 -2.31 -13.34
N SER A 234 10.91 -2.21 -14.65
CA SER A 234 9.59 -2.49 -15.22
C SER A 234 9.18 -3.94 -15.03
N ASN A 235 10.10 -4.87 -15.26
CA ASN A 235 9.89 -6.29 -15.06
C ASN A 235 9.67 -6.59 -13.57
N LEU A 236 10.48 -6.00 -12.68
CA LEU A 236 10.32 -6.17 -11.24
C LEU A 236 8.96 -5.67 -10.73
N ILE A 237 8.45 -4.57 -11.29
CA ILE A 237 7.16 -4.02 -10.88
C ILE A 237 5.97 -4.80 -11.45
N GLN A 238 6.11 -5.44 -12.61
CA GLN A 238 5.01 -6.17 -13.27
C GLN A 238 5.02 -7.67 -12.92
N TYR A 239 6.19 -8.30 -13.03
CA TYR A 239 6.43 -9.74 -12.87
C TYR A 239 7.64 -10.01 -11.97
N PRO A 240 7.61 -9.56 -10.70
CA PRO A 240 8.71 -9.82 -9.79
C PRO A 240 8.91 -11.32 -9.57
N PRO A 241 10.15 -11.76 -9.31
CA PRO A 241 10.39 -13.12 -8.84
C PRO A 241 9.64 -13.35 -7.52
N LYS A 242 9.08 -14.55 -7.37
CA LYS A 242 8.29 -14.92 -6.19
C LYS A 242 8.89 -16.14 -5.53
N PRO A 243 9.16 -16.11 -4.23
CA PRO A 243 9.49 -17.31 -3.48
C PRO A 243 8.36 -18.33 -3.60
N ARG A 244 8.68 -19.61 -3.40
CA ARG A 244 7.65 -20.64 -3.27
C ARG A 244 6.89 -20.38 -1.97
N ARG A 245 5.56 -20.45 -2.04
CA ARG A 245 4.70 -20.35 -0.87
C ARG A 245 3.85 -21.62 -0.75
N VAL A 246 3.93 -22.28 0.39
CA VAL A 246 3.02 -23.36 0.73
C VAL A 246 1.64 -22.74 0.97
N THR A 247 0.63 -23.21 0.22
CA THR A 247 -0.74 -22.75 0.42
C THR A 247 -1.36 -23.61 1.51
N GLN A 248 -1.65 -22.99 2.65
CA GLN A 248 -2.35 -23.62 3.77
C GLN A 248 -3.83 -23.25 3.73
N SER A 249 -4.69 -24.21 4.05
CA SER A 249 -6.11 -24.00 4.32
C SER A 249 -6.33 -23.08 5.53
N LEU A 250 -7.53 -22.53 5.69
CA LEU A 250 -7.85 -21.75 6.89
C LEU A 250 -7.69 -22.56 8.17
N ALA A 251 -8.07 -23.84 8.14
CA ALA A 251 -7.96 -24.73 9.28
C ALA A 251 -6.49 -24.95 9.70
N GLU A 252 -5.59 -25.19 8.75
CA GLU A 252 -4.15 -25.30 9.02
C GLU A 252 -3.54 -24.00 9.56
N ARG A 253 -4.17 -22.87 9.25
CA ARG A 253 -3.82 -21.54 9.79
C ARG A 253 -4.51 -21.25 11.14
N GLY A 254 -5.19 -22.23 11.73
CA GLY A 254 -5.89 -22.10 13.01
C GLY A 254 -7.14 -21.21 12.96
N ILE A 255 -7.66 -20.93 11.75
CA ILE A 255 -8.84 -20.10 11.50
C ILE A 255 -10.07 -21.00 11.40
N HIS A 256 -10.94 -20.93 12.40
CA HIS A 256 -12.17 -21.71 12.49
C HIS A 256 -13.38 -20.81 12.72
N SER A 257 -14.57 -21.34 12.48
CA SER A 257 -15.83 -20.70 12.82
C SER A 257 -16.64 -21.65 13.71
N ASP A 258 -17.19 -21.13 14.79
CA ASP A 258 -18.09 -21.90 15.66
C ASP A 258 -19.47 -22.14 15.02
N VAL A 259 -19.77 -21.42 13.94
CA VAL A 259 -21.09 -21.43 13.28
C VAL A 259 -21.03 -22.07 11.90
N LEU A 260 -19.93 -21.89 11.16
CA LEU A 260 -19.79 -22.39 9.79
C LEU A 260 -18.86 -23.62 9.75
N PRO A 261 -19.29 -24.70 9.06
CA PRO A 261 -18.40 -25.81 8.71
C PRO A 261 -17.13 -25.34 7.99
N THR A 262 -16.03 -26.07 8.17
CA THR A 262 -14.69 -25.69 7.66
C THR A 262 -14.67 -25.54 6.14
N ASP A 263 -15.31 -26.45 5.41
CA ASP A 263 -15.47 -26.42 3.96
C ASP A 263 -16.25 -25.17 3.48
N GLN A 264 -17.33 -24.81 4.17
CA GLN A 264 -18.11 -23.61 3.87
C GLN A 264 -17.32 -22.33 4.17
N LEU A 265 -16.56 -22.32 5.26
CA LEU A 265 -15.69 -21.20 5.62
C LEU A 265 -14.60 -21.00 4.56
N GLU A 266 -13.97 -22.08 4.10
CA GLU A 266 -12.97 -22.09 3.04
C GLU A 266 -13.58 -21.58 1.72
N ALA A 267 -14.73 -22.12 1.31
CA ALA A 267 -15.43 -21.70 0.10
C ALA A 267 -15.80 -20.20 0.16
N ARG A 268 -16.29 -19.72 1.30
CA ARG A 268 -16.61 -18.30 1.50
C ARG A 268 -15.36 -17.42 1.41
N HIS A 269 -14.24 -17.88 1.94
CA HIS A 269 -12.97 -17.17 1.83
C HIS A 269 -12.47 -17.09 0.38
N VAL A 270 -12.52 -18.21 -0.36
CA VAL A 270 -12.18 -18.28 -1.78
C VAL A 270 -13.06 -17.32 -2.59
N LEU A 271 -14.37 -17.31 -2.36
CA LEU A 271 -15.30 -16.39 -3.02
C LEU A 271 -14.99 -14.92 -2.72
N LYS A 272 -14.74 -14.56 -1.46
CA LYS A 272 -14.33 -13.19 -1.08
C LYS A 272 -13.02 -12.79 -1.75
N LYS A 273 -12.06 -13.71 -1.84
CA LYS A 273 -10.76 -13.51 -2.51
C LYS A 273 -10.95 -13.28 -4.00
N MET A 274 -11.78 -14.08 -4.66
CA MET A 274 -12.15 -13.90 -6.07
C MET A 274 -12.79 -12.53 -6.31
N GLN A 275 -13.81 -12.16 -5.52
CA GLN A 275 -14.45 -10.84 -5.61
C GLN A 275 -13.48 -9.68 -5.37
N PHE A 276 -12.49 -9.84 -4.50
CA PHE A 276 -11.44 -8.85 -4.30
C PHE A 276 -10.55 -8.71 -5.54
N HIS A 277 -10.11 -9.82 -6.12
CA HIS A 277 -9.27 -9.81 -7.34
C HIS A 277 -10.02 -9.25 -8.55
N ASP A 278 -11.31 -9.54 -8.70
CA ASP A 278 -12.14 -9.00 -9.78
C ASP A 278 -12.30 -7.48 -9.66
N ARG A 279 -12.56 -6.99 -8.43
CA ARG A 279 -12.58 -5.54 -8.15
C ARG A 279 -11.23 -4.90 -8.46
N LYS A 280 -10.13 -5.53 -8.06
CA LYS A 280 -8.77 -5.04 -8.35
C LYS A 280 -8.53 -4.96 -9.86
N ARG A 281 -8.81 -6.02 -10.62
CA ARG A 281 -8.67 -6.03 -12.08
C ARG A 281 -9.50 -4.92 -12.73
N SER A 282 -10.75 -4.77 -12.31
CA SER A 282 -11.63 -3.71 -12.82
C SER A 282 -11.07 -2.30 -12.56
N MET A 283 -10.54 -2.05 -11.35
CA MET A 283 -9.89 -0.79 -11.00
C MET A 283 -8.61 -0.53 -11.82
N GLU A 284 -7.78 -1.54 -12.04
CA GLU A 284 -6.58 -1.43 -12.86
C GLU A 284 -6.93 -1.16 -14.33
N SER A 285 -7.91 -1.88 -14.90
CA SER A 285 -8.42 -1.62 -16.25
C SER A 285 -9.03 -0.22 -16.37
N PHE A 286 -9.72 0.27 -15.36
CA PHE A 286 -10.21 1.65 -15.33
C PHE A 286 -9.06 2.65 -15.39
N GLY A 287 -8.04 2.50 -14.55
CA GLY A 287 -6.85 3.37 -14.55
C GLY A 287 -6.13 3.39 -15.90
N LEU A 288 -5.95 2.23 -16.54
CA LEU A 288 -5.35 2.13 -17.88
C LEU A 288 -6.18 2.86 -18.94
N ARG A 289 -7.51 2.66 -18.95
CA ARG A 289 -8.39 3.38 -19.88
C ARG A 289 -8.34 4.90 -19.66
N THR A 290 -8.30 5.36 -18.42
CA THR A 290 -8.18 6.80 -18.10
C THR A 290 -6.85 7.38 -18.58
N MET A 291 -5.75 6.64 -18.43
CA MET A 291 -4.44 7.04 -18.94
C MET A 291 -4.45 7.15 -20.47
N MET A 292 -4.92 6.12 -21.17
CA MET A 292 -5.01 6.13 -22.65
C MET A 292 -5.92 7.27 -23.14
N ASN A 293 -7.05 7.51 -22.48
CA ASN A 293 -7.92 8.64 -22.83
C ASN A 293 -7.22 9.99 -22.66
N LYS A 294 -6.42 10.17 -21.60
CA LYS A 294 -5.64 11.39 -21.39
C LYS A 294 -4.54 11.55 -22.45
N GLU A 295 -3.84 10.48 -22.80
CA GLU A 295 -2.84 10.49 -23.88
C GLU A 295 -3.48 10.85 -25.21
N ASN A 296 -4.63 10.25 -25.54
CA ASN A 296 -5.40 10.57 -26.74
C ASN A 296 -5.87 12.03 -26.74
N GLN A 297 -6.35 12.56 -25.61
CA GLN A 297 -6.72 13.97 -25.47
C GLN A 297 -5.52 14.90 -25.66
N ASN A 298 -4.37 14.56 -25.09
CA ASN A 298 -3.13 15.33 -25.26
C ASN A 298 -2.65 15.30 -26.72
N ALA A 299 -2.71 14.14 -27.38
CA ALA A 299 -2.36 13.98 -28.78
C ALA A 299 -3.30 14.81 -29.68
N ALA A 300 -4.61 14.72 -29.46
CA ALA A 300 -5.60 15.54 -30.15
C ALA A 300 -5.33 17.04 -29.96
N SER A 301 -5.08 17.49 -28.72
CA SER A 301 -4.74 18.88 -28.43
C SER A 301 -3.47 19.36 -29.14
N ARG A 302 -2.43 18.51 -29.23
CA ARG A 302 -1.21 18.83 -29.99
C ARG A 302 -1.48 18.96 -31.48
N VAL A 303 -2.27 18.05 -32.07
CA VAL A 303 -2.67 18.12 -33.48
C VAL A 303 -3.47 19.41 -33.72
N THR A 304 -4.46 19.72 -32.88
CA THR A 304 -5.23 20.97 -33.00
C THR A 304 -4.35 22.21 -32.90
N LYS A 305 -3.40 22.25 -31.96
CA LYS A 305 -2.44 23.38 -31.85
C LYS A 305 -1.56 23.50 -33.09
N ASN A 306 -1.08 22.38 -33.63
CA ASN A 306 -0.25 22.38 -34.84
C ASN A 306 -1.05 22.86 -36.06
N VAL A 307 -2.29 22.37 -36.23
CA VAL A 307 -3.19 22.80 -37.32
C VAL A 307 -3.53 24.29 -37.19
N LEU A 308 -3.86 24.77 -35.99
CA LEU A 308 -4.12 26.20 -35.75
C LEU A 308 -2.87 27.06 -35.96
N GLY A 309 -1.69 26.55 -35.63
CA GLY A 309 -0.41 27.21 -35.92
C GLY A 309 -0.15 27.33 -37.42
N TRP A 310 -0.46 26.27 -38.18
CA TRP A 310 -0.34 26.23 -39.63
C TRP A 310 -1.29 27.22 -40.33
N ILE A 311 -2.56 27.26 -39.89
CA ILE A 311 -3.56 28.20 -40.40
C ILE A 311 -3.13 29.66 -40.16
N LYS A 312 -2.52 29.95 -39.00
CA LYS A 312 -2.03 31.29 -38.66
C LYS A 312 -0.76 31.69 -39.42
N SER A 313 0.04 30.73 -39.87
CA SER A 313 1.21 31.01 -40.71
C SER A 313 0.88 31.21 -42.19
N ASP A 314 -0.32 30.80 -42.62
CA ASP A 314 -0.81 30.96 -44.00
C ASP A 314 -1.62 32.26 -44.20
N GLU A 315 -1.84 33.07 -43.16
CA GLU A 315 -2.39 34.42 -43.33
C GLU A 315 -1.30 35.35 -43.93
N PRO A 316 -1.49 35.92 -45.13
CA PRO A 316 -0.52 36.85 -45.71
C PRO A 316 -0.44 38.09 -44.84
N SER A 317 0.79 38.52 -44.55
CA SER A 317 1.08 39.80 -43.90
C SER A 317 0.57 40.92 -44.82
N HIS A 318 -0.59 41.50 -44.48
CA HIS A 318 -1.13 42.68 -45.15
C HIS A 318 -0.41 43.96 -44.73
#